data_AF-A0A3D3UEB0-F1
#
_entry.id   AF-A0A3D3UEB0-F1
#
_cell.length_a   1.000
_cell.length_b   1.000
_cell.length_c   1.000
_cell.angle_alpha   90.00
_cell.angle_beta   90.00
_cell.angle_gamma   90.00
#
_symmetry.space_group_name_H-M   'P 1'
#
loop_
_entity.id
_entity.type
_entity.pdbx_description
1 polymer ?
#
loop_
_entity_poly.entity_id
_entity_poly.type
_entity_poly.pdbx_seq_one_letter_code
_entity_poly.pdbx_strand_id
1 'polypeptide(L)'
;MLSGRIEELGGKPTENTGDFFEKVAAKDGLEARLSFLNRGQAWVVRKLEEIIPTLPSGGLRDDLDDMLRRHRVNIADCDQYLEQSRTR
;
A
#
# COMPACT_ATOMS: atom_id res chain seq x y z
N MET A 1 -3.93 4.98 13.75
CA MET A 1 -3.13 3.91 13.09
C MET A 1 -4.04 2.72 12.87
N LEU A 2 -4.05 2.15 11.67
CA LEU A 2 -5.03 1.13 11.28
C LEU A 2 -5.02 -0.14 12.15
N SER A 3 -3.88 -0.50 12.73
CA SER A 3 -3.77 -1.63 13.67
C SER A 3 -4.70 -1.49 14.88
N GLY A 4 -4.90 -0.27 15.39
CA GLY A 4 -5.85 -0.01 16.48
C GLY A 4 -7.30 -0.28 16.06
N ARG A 5 -7.65 -0.09 14.79
CA ARG A 5 -8.98 -0.45 14.27
C ARG A 5 -9.23 -1.96 14.28
N ILE A 6 -8.17 -2.76 14.06
CA ILE A 6 -8.27 -4.22 14.13
C ILE A 6 -8.60 -4.65 15.57
N GLU A 7 -7.97 -4.02 16.57
CA GLU A 7 -8.22 -4.28 17.99
C GLU A 7 -9.62 -3.83 18.42
N GLU A 8 -10.07 -2.65 17.98
CA GLU A 8 -11.44 -2.14 18.22
C GLU A 8 -12.52 -3.09 17.68
N LEU A 9 -12.22 -3.83 16.60
CA LEU A 9 -13.09 -4.85 16.01
C LEU A 9 -12.93 -6.24 16.65
N GLY A 10 -12.13 -6.38 17.72
CA GLY A 10 -11.89 -7.64 18.42
C GLY A 10 -10.86 -8.55 17.75
N GLY A 11 -10.15 -8.06 16.74
CA GLY A 11 -9.04 -8.77 16.09
C GLY A 11 -7.70 -8.56 16.79
N LYS A 12 -6.68 -9.30 16.35
CA LYS A 12 -5.29 -9.14 16.81
C LYS A 12 -4.39 -8.80 15.60
N PRO A 13 -3.77 -7.61 15.54
CA PRO A 13 -2.82 -7.29 14.48
C PRO A 13 -1.59 -8.22 14.55
N THR A 14 -0.94 -8.42 13.41
CA THR A 14 0.27 -9.25 13.30
C THR A 14 1.31 -8.55 12.44
N GLU A 15 2.58 -8.79 12.76
CA GLU A 15 3.73 -8.35 11.97
C GLU A 15 4.14 -9.38 10.91
N ASN A 16 3.43 -10.51 10.83
CA ASN A 16 3.72 -11.55 9.86
C ASN A 16 3.57 -11.01 8.43
N THR A 17 4.60 -11.18 7.62
CA THR A 17 4.54 -10.93 6.17
C THR A 17 4.12 -12.19 5.42
N GLY A 18 3.54 -12.01 4.22
CA GLY A 18 3.21 -13.13 3.30
C GLY A 18 4.01 -13.10 2.01
N ASP A 19 3.63 -13.97 1.06
CA ASP A 19 4.32 -14.21 -0.23
C ASP A 19 4.67 -12.95 -1.03
N PHE A 20 3.93 -11.85 -0.85
CA PHE A 20 4.25 -10.59 -1.53
C PHE A 20 5.63 -10.06 -1.13
N PHE A 21 5.98 -10.14 0.16
CA PHE A 21 7.29 -9.74 0.65
C PHE A 21 8.39 -10.57 -0.02
N GLU A 22 8.24 -11.88 -0.06
CA GLU A 22 9.20 -12.79 -0.69
C GLU A 22 9.36 -12.49 -2.19
N LYS A 23 8.26 -12.22 -2.89
CA LYS A 23 8.25 -11.85 -4.31
C LYS A 23 8.96 -10.52 -4.59
N VAL A 24 8.84 -9.54 -3.70
CA VAL A 24 9.59 -8.27 -3.78
C VAL A 24 11.07 -8.53 -3.50
N ALA A 25 11.41 -9.23 -2.42
CA ALA A 25 12.78 -9.49 -2.01
C ALA A 25 13.59 -10.26 -3.08
N ALA A 26 12.93 -11.16 -3.80
CA ALA A 26 13.49 -11.91 -4.91
C ALA A 26 13.75 -11.09 -6.19
N LYS A 27 13.39 -9.80 -6.23
CA LYS A 27 13.74 -8.92 -7.36
C LYS A 27 15.17 -8.40 -7.21
N ASP A 28 15.92 -8.45 -8.31
CA ASP A 28 17.30 -7.98 -8.37
C ASP A 28 17.37 -6.47 -8.58
N GLY A 29 18.01 -5.78 -7.63
CA GLY A 29 18.17 -4.33 -7.68
C GLY A 29 16.97 -3.55 -7.16
N LEU A 30 17.19 -2.26 -6.90
CA LEU A 30 16.19 -1.38 -6.30
C LEU A 30 15.05 -1.08 -7.28
N GLU A 31 15.37 -0.87 -8.55
CA GLU A 31 14.41 -0.51 -9.60
C GLU A 31 13.41 -1.66 -9.84
N ALA A 32 13.89 -2.90 -9.89
CA ALA A 32 13.02 -4.06 -10.06
C ALA A 32 12.11 -4.27 -8.83
N ARG A 33 12.64 -4.02 -7.63
CA ARG A 33 11.87 -4.07 -6.37
C ARG A 33 10.78 -2.98 -6.35
N LEU A 34 11.13 -1.73 -6.67
CA LEU A 34 10.19 -0.61 -6.69
C LEU A 34 9.12 -0.80 -7.79
N SER A 35 9.50 -1.26 -8.98
CA SER A 35 8.53 -1.52 -10.05
C SER A 35 7.51 -2.62 -9.65
N PHE A 36 7.97 -3.67 -8.97
CA PHE A 36 7.08 -4.72 -8.48
C PHE A 36 6.23 -4.23 -7.29
N LEU A 37 6.83 -3.48 -6.37
CA LEU A 37 6.14 -2.87 -5.23
C LEU A 37 5.01 -1.93 -5.69
N ASN A 38 5.26 -1.09 -6.70
CA ASN A 38 4.27 -0.16 -7.25
C ASN A 38 3.03 -0.89 -7.79
N ARG A 39 3.18 -2.07 -8.38
CA ARG A 39 2.03 -2.89 -8.79
C ARG A 39 1.20 -3.36 -7.59
N GLY A 40 1.87 -3.75 -6.50
CA GLY A 40 1.21 -4.08 -5.23
C GLY A 40 0.47 -2.88 -4.63
N GLN A 41 1.10 -1.71 -4.60
CA GLN A 41 0.48 -0.48 -4.12
C GLN A 41 -0.73 -0.08 -4.98
N ALA A 42 -0.65 -0.19 -6.30
CA ALA A 42 -1.77 0.07 -7.21
C ALA A 42 -2.94 -0.91 -6.96
N TRP A 43 -2.65 -2.17 -6.66
CA TRP A 43 -3.68 -3.12 -6.24
C TRP A 43 -4.36 -2.70 -4.93
N VAL A 44 -3.60 -2.23 -3.94
CA VAL A 44 -4.17 -1.70 -2.69
C VAL A 44 -5.05 -0.47 -2.95
N VAL A 45 -4.61 0.47 -3.80
CA VAL A 45 -5.43 1.62 -4.19
C VAL A 45 -6.79 1.19 -4.73
N ARG A 46 -6.81 0.24 -5.66
CA ARG A 46 -8.06 -0.29 -6.22
C ARG A 46 -8.95 -0.91 -5.15
N LYS A 47 -8.38 -1.68 -4.22
CA LYS A 47 -9.13 -2.28 -3.12
C LYS A 47 -9.71 -1.26 -2.15
N LEU A 48 -8.96 -0.19 -1.86
CA LEU A 48 -9.42 0.91 -1.03
C LEU A 48 -10.55 1.69 -1.72
N GLU A 49 -10.41 1.99 -3.01
CA GLU A 49 -11.45 2.64 -3.82
C GLU A 49 -12.75 1.82 -3.90
N GLU A 50 -12.64 0.48 -3.91
CA GLU A 50 -13.79 -0.42 -3.86
C GLU A 50 -14.48 -0.43 -2.48
N ILE A 51 -13.73 -0.46 -1.37
CA ILE A 51 -14.29 -0.68 -0.03
C ILE A 51 -14.73 0.60 0.69
N ILE A 52 -13.98 1.71 0.55
CA ILE A 52 -14.23 2.96 1.29
C ILE A 52 -15.66 3.48 1.09
N PRO A 53 -16.24 3.48 -0.12
CA PRO A 53 -17.62 3.94 -0.33
C PRO A 53 -18.67 3.12 0.43
N THR A 54 -18.36 1.87 0.76
CA THR A 54 -19.29 0.96 1.46
C THR A 54 -19.29 1.15 2.97
N LEU A 55 -18.31 1.89 3.51
CA LEU A 55 -18.15 2.09 4.95
C LEU A 55 -18.95 3.30 5.44
N PRO A 56 -19.54 3.22 6.64
CA PRO A 56 -20.13 4.39 7.28
C PRO A 56 -19.05 5.43 7.54
N SER A 57 -19.47 6.70 7.60
CA SER A 57 -18.59 7.79 8.05
C SER A 57 -18.06 7.51 9.45
N GLY A 58 -16.80 7.83 9.70
CA GLY A 58 -16.16 7.66 11.00
C GLY A 58 -14.71 7.24 10.89
N GLY A 59 -14.10 6.96 12.04
CA GLY A 59 -12.64 6.82 12.15
C GLY A 59 -12.00 5.74 11.27
N LEU A 60 -12.69 4.61 11.03
CA LEU A 60 -12.17 3.59 10.11
C LEU A 60 -12.12 4.10 8.66
N ARG A 61 -13.16 4.80 8.21
CA ARG A 61 -13.21 5.38 6.87
C ARG A 61 -12.13 6.45 6.71
N ASP A 62 -11.98 7.33 7.70
CA ASP A 62 -10.98 8.40 7.68
C ASP A 62 -9.54 7.84 7.63
N ASP A 63 -9.26 6.78 8.40
CA ASP A 63 -7.96 6.11 8.39
C ASP A 63 -7.67 5.42 7.04
N LEU A 64 -8.68 4.80 6.42
CA LEU A 64 -8.54 4.19 5.09
C LEU A 64 -8.39 5.24 3.97
N ASP A 65 -9.08 6.37 4.07
CA ASP A 65 -8.91 7.51 3.16
C ASP A 65 -7.49 8.10 3.26
N ASP A 66 -6.92 8.22 4.47
CA ASP A 66 -5.52 8.62 4.63
C ASP A 66 -4.55 7.63 3.99
N MET A 67 -4.78 6.32 4.16
CA MET A 67 -3.98 5.28 3.52
C MET A 67 -4.06 5.34 2.00
N LEU A 68 -5.26 5.56 1.44
CA LEU A 68 -5.47 5.72 0.00
C LEU A 68 -4.66 6.90 -0.54
N ARG A 69 -4.70 8.05 0.13
CA ARG A 69 -3.89 9.23 -0.24
C ARG A 69 -2.40 8.92 -0.22
N ARG A 70 -1.91 8.28 0.85
CA ARG A 70 -0.49 7.91 0.97
C ARG A 70 -0.05 6.95 -0.14
N HIS A 71 -0.85 5.94 -0.49
CA HIS A 71 -0.50 5.03 -1.58
C HIS A 71 -0.39 5.74 -2.93
N ARG A 72 -1.28 6.71 -3.23
CA ARG A 72 -1.19 7.49 -4.46
C ARG A 72 0.10 8.31 -4.52
N VAL A 73 0.48 8.95 -3.43
CA VAL A 73 1.76 9.70 -3.33
C VAL A 73 2.95 8.75 -3.50
N ASN A 74 2.99 7.64 -2.75
CA ASN A 74 4.09 6.69 -2.83
C ASN A 74 4.27 6.10 -4.23
N ILE A 75 3.17 5.82 -4.95
CA ILE A 75 3.23 5.35 -6.34
C ILE A 75 3.89 6.40 -7.23
N ALA A 76 3.43 7.66 -7.15
CA ALA A 76 3.95 8.76 -7.94
C ALA A 76 5.45 8.99 -7.68
N ASP A 77 5.87 8.97 -6.41
CA ASP A 77 7.27 9.13 -6.02
C ASP A 77 8.15 7.99 -6.58
N CYS A 78 7.65 6.75 -6.53
CA CYS A 78 8.35 5.60 -7.07
C CYS A 78 8.42 5.65 -8.61
N ASP A 79 7.34 6.06 -9.28
CA ASP A 79 7.33 6.21 -10.74
C ASP A 79 8.32 7.30 -11.18
N GLN A 80 8.33 8.45 -10.49
CA GLN A 80 9.29 9.52 -10.73
C GLN A 80 10.74 9.04 -10.55
N TYR A 81 11.04 8.29 -9.47
CA TYR A 81 12.36 7.71 -9.27
C TYR A 81 12.75 6.76 -10.41
N LEU A 82 11.84 5.86 -10.80
CA LEU A 82 12.09 4.89 -11.88
C LEU A 82 12.28 5.55 -13.25
N GLU A 83 11.64 6.69 -13.51
CA GLU A 83 11.86 7.49 -14.71
C GLU A 83 13.24 8.16 -14.72
N GLN A 84 13.64 8.73 -13.58
CA GLN A 84 14.95 9.35 -13.41
C GLN A 84 16.09 8.35 -13.55
N SER A 85 15.94 7.13 -13.02
CA SER A 85 16.96 6.06 -13.13
C SER A 85 17.11 5.51 -14.55
N ARG A 86 16.10 5.66 -15.41
CA ARG A 86 16.17 5.23 -16.83
C ARG A 86 16.87 6.23 -17.75
N THR A 87 17.03 7.47 -17.29
CA THR A 87 17.63 8.58 -18.07
C THR A 87 19.11 8.79 -17.72
N ARG A 88 19.66 7.98 -16.80
CA ARG A 88 21.07 7.96 -16.42
C ARG A 88 21.79 6.81 -17.11
#